data_AF-A0A0F9EFR6-F1
#
_entry.id   AF-A0A0F9EFR6-F1
#
_cell.length_a   1.000
_cell.length_b   1.000
_cell.length_c   1.000
_cell.angle_alpha   90.00
_cell.angle_beta   90.00
_cell.angle_gamma   90.00
#
_symmetry.space_group_name_H-M   'P 1'
#
loop_
_entity.id
_entity.type
_entity.pdbx_description
1 polymer ?
#
loop_
_entity_poly.entity_id
_entity_poly.type
_entity_poly.pdbx_seq_one_letter_code
_entity_poly.pdbx_strand_id
1 'polypeptide(L)'
;MTLAYPRHKTIKRLFVVSGNQCYFPKCNTPLVDEESGKVTGRICHIKGNRPGAARYDPNQIDEERHGFENLILMCPKHHDVIDDDPDSYTVSRLNEIKVEHEKIHAKGEELSDEIINQFFLSITQGSVIYSKDQKGGQVAYSIINFDYEDKAVLIQNLFNKIVILIERLLKDDFGVFDKRLINFVRDLDRSLIKDVLNEALPGPK
;
A
#
# COMPACT_ATOMS: atom_id res chain seq x y z
N MET A 1 -2.25 25.78 2.47
CA MET A 1 -2.27 24.42 3.04
C MET A 1 -1.82 23.50 1.94
N THR A 2 -0.75 22.74 2.15
CA THR A 2 -0.28 21.75 1.17
C THR A 2 -1.07 20.45 1.38
N LEU A 3 -1.67 19.93 0.32
CA LEU A 3 -2.42 18.67 0.37
C LEU A 3 -1.41 17.54 0.12
N ALA A 4 -1.21 16.62 1.06
CA ALA A 4 -0.23 15.55 0.92
C ALA A 4 -0.79 14.27 0.25
N TYR A 5 -2.12 14.11 0.26
CA TYR A 5 -2.81 12.90 -0.21
C TYR A 5 -4.16 13.23 -0.86
N PRO A 6 -4.69 12.36 -1.75
CA PRO A 6 -6.03 12.52 -2.30
C PRO A 6 -7.09 12.55 -1.21
N ARG A 7 -8.09 13.43 -1.38
CA ARG A 7 -9.22 13.51 -0.45
C ARG A 7 -10.06 12.23 -0.54
N HIS A 8 -10.72 11.87 0.56
CA HIS A 8 -11.62 10.70 0.61
C HIS A 8 -12.65 10.69 -0.53
N LYS A 9 -13.30 11.83 -0.81
CA LYS A 9 -14.23 11.98 -1.94
C LYS A 9 -13.61 11.65 -3.31
N THR A 10 -12.32 11.96 -3.49
CA THR A 10 -11.58 11.69 -4.73
C THR A 10 -11.36 10.19 -4.88
N ILE A 11 -10.96 9.54 -3.77
CA ILE A 11 -10.71 8.09 -3.72
C ILE A 11 -12.00 7.31 -3.95
N LYS A 12 -13.10 7.69 -3.28
CA LYS A 12 -14.43 7.15 -3.53
C LYS A 12 -14.78 7.18 -5.02
N ARG A 13 -14.66 8.36 -5.62
CA ARG A 13 -14.94 8.54 -7.05
C ARG A 13 -14.05 7.66 -7.92
N LEU A 14 -12.75 7.55 -7.63
CA LEU A 14 -11.82 6.69 -8.37
C LEU A 14 -12.24 5.22 -8.35
N PHE A 15 -12.66 4.69 -7.21
CA PHE A 15 -13.14 3.30 -7.14
C PHE A 15 -14.44 3.09 -7.88
N VAL A 16 -15.41 3.99 -7.73
CA VAL A 16 -16.71 3.92 -8.43
C VAL A 16 -16.49 3.86 -9.94
N VAL A 17 -15.71 4.80 -10.49
CA VAL A 17 -15.47 4.85 -11.94
C VAL A 17 -14.45 3.80 -12.42
N SER A 18 -13.74 3.12 -11.52
CA SER A 18 -12.90 1.98 -11.88
C SER A 18 -13.71 0.75 -12.25
N GLY A 19 -14.93 0.60 -11.72
CA GLY A 19 -15.73 -0.62 -11.85
C GLY A 19 -15.04 -1.86 -11.28
N ASN A 20 -14.26 -1.69 -10.19
CA ASN A 20 -13.37 -2.71 -9.62
C ASN A 20 -12.31 -3.24 -10.61
N GLN A 21 -12.02 -2.53 -11.71
CA GLN A 21 -11.15 -3.02 -12.77
C GLN A 21 -9.94 -2.10 -12.98
N CYS A 22 -8.78 -2.70 -13.19
CA CYS A 22 -7.56 -1.98 -13.51
C CYS A 22 -7.72 -1.10 -14.76
N TYR A 23 -7.26 0.15 -14.69
CA TYR A 23 -7.34 1.11 -15.80
C TYR A 23 -6.50 0.71 -17.02
N PHE A 24 -5.55 -0.20 -16.85
CA PHE A 24 -4.64 -0.55 -17.93
C PHE A 24 -5.39 -1.26 -19.08
N PRO A 25 -5.15 -0.88 -20.35
CA PRO A 25 -5.91 -1.43 -21.47
C PRO A 25 -5.90 -2.96 -21.51
N LYS A 26 -7.08 -3.56 -21.67
CA LYS A 26 -7.31 -5.01 -21.73
C LYS A 26 -6.96 -5.78 -20.44
N CYS A 27 -6.72 -5.08 -19.33
CA CYS A 27 -6.55 -5.72 -18.03
C CYS A 27 -7.90 -5.87 -17.33
N ASN A 28 -8.26 -7.10 -16.98
CA ASN A 28 -9.49 -7.40 -16.22
C ASN A 28 -9.18 -7.79 -14.77
N THR A 29 -8.00 -7.46 -14.26
CA THR A 29 -7.62 -7.79 -12.87
C THR A 29 -8.48 -6.98 -11.90
N PRO A 30 -9.16 -7.64 -10.94
CA PRO A 30 -9.94 -6.95 -9.93
C PRO A 30 -9.04 -6.16 -8.97
N LEU A 31 -9.50 -4.99 -8.53
CA LEU A 31 -8.75 -4.10 -7.65
C LEU A 31 -9.08 -4.31 -6.16
N VAL A 32 -10.21 -4.95 -5.90
CA VAL A 32 -10.67 -5.48 -4.63
C VAL A 32 -10.90 -6.95 -4.86
N ASP A 33 -10.22 -7.78 -4.07
CA ASP A 33 -10.41 -9.22 -4.06
C ASP A 33 -11.81 -9.56 -3.56
N GLU A 34 -12.58 -10.29 -4.35
CA GLU A 34 -13.99 -10.57 -4.06
C GLU A 34 -14.18 -11.47 -2.83
N GLU A 35 -13.25 -12.41 -2.60
CA GLU A 35 -13.36 -13.37 -1.50
C GLU A 35 -12.96 -12.75 -0.16
N SER A 36 -11.82 -12.06 -0.11
CA SER A 36 -11.27 -11.48 1.11
C SER A 36 -11.70 -10.03 1.37
N GLY A 37 -12.27 -9.35 0.39
CA GLY A 37 -12.54 -7.90 0.42
C GLY A 37 -11.27 -7.04 0.42
N LYS A 38 -10.08 -7.65 0.25
CA LYS A 38 -8.81 -6.96 0.33
C LYS A 38 -8.59 -6.06 -0.88
N VAL A 39 -8.30 -4.80 -0.64
CA VAL A 39 -7.95 -3.85 -1.70
C VAL A 39 -6.50 -4.07 -2.14
N THR A 40 -6.31 -4.39 -3.42
CA THR A 40 -5.00 -4.65 -4.06
C THR A 40 -4.63 -3.59 -5.09
N GLY A 41 -5.59 -2.78 -5.53
CA GLY A 41 -5.33 -1.63 -6.41
C GLY A 41 -4.35 -0.63 -5.81
N ARG A 42 -3.77 0.23 -6.66
CA ARG A 42 -2.86 1.31 -6.28
C ARG A 42 -3.23 2.58 -7.02
N ILE A 43 -3.25 3.71 -6.31
CA ILE A 43 -3.39 5.03 -6.96
C ILE A 43 -2.09 5.33 -7.70
N CYS A 44 -2.18 5.53 -9.00
CA CYS A 44 -1.09 6.03 -9.82
C CYS A 44 -1.33 7.50 -10.13
N HIS A 45 -0.28 8.31 -10.07
CA HIS A 45 -0.35 9.69 -10.50
C HIS A 45 0.05 9.79 -11.98
N ILE A 46 -0.79 10.45 -12.78
CA ILE A 46 -0.50 10.71 -14.20
C ILE A 46 0.73 11.62 -14.30
N LYS A 47 0.70 12.77 -13.63
CA LYS A 47 1.88 13.58 -13.30
C LYS A 47 2.36 13.21 -11.91
N GLY A 48 3.63 12.83 -11.77
CA GLY A 48 4.20 12.30 -10.54
C GLY A 48 3.95 13.16 -9.29
N ASN A 49 3.89 12.53 -8.12
CA ASN A 49 3.51 13.19 -6.87
C ASN A 49 4.65 13.94 -6.15
N ARG A 50 5.90 13.78 -6.58
CA ARG A 50 7.07 14.38 -5.92
C ARG A 50 8.21 14.63 -6.89
N PRO A 51 9.14 15.56 -6.59
CA PRO A 51 10.38 15.72 -7.35
C PRO A 51 11.10 14.39 -7.53
N GLY A 52 11.56 14.12 -8.76
CA GLY A 52 12.23 12.87 -9.12
C GLY A 52 11.30 11.70 -9.45
N ALA A 53 9.98 11.83 -9.26
CA ALA A 53 9.02 10.85 -9.78
C ALA A 53 8.82 10.99 -11.30
N ALA A 54 8.38 9.90 -11.94
CA ALA A 54 8.01 9.89 -13.34
C ALA A 54 6.99 11.00 -13.65
N ARG A 55 7.24 11.78 -14.72
CA ARG A 55 6.34 12.83 -15.22
C ARG A 55 6.04 13.94 -14.20
N TYR A 56 6.93 14.18 -13.23
CA TYR A 56 6.74 15.24 -12.25
C TYR A 56 6.73 16.63 -12.92
N ASP A 57 5.69 17.41 -12.63
CA ASP A 57 5.55 18.80 -13.05
C ASP A 57 5.71 19.72 -11.82
N PRO A 58 6.78 20.54 -11.74
CA PRO A 58 7.01 21.44 -10.59
C PRO A 58 5.99 22.58 -10.51
N ASN A 59 5.25 22.87 -11.58
CA ASN A 59 4.26 23.95 -11.60
C ASN A 59 2.86 23.48 -11.19
N GLN A 60 2.64 22.17 -11.07
CA GLN A 60 1.36 21.62 -10.64
C GLN A 60 1.15 21.83 -9.12
N ILE A 61 0.02 22.41 -8.74
CA ILE A 61 -0.32 22.63 -7.32
C ILE A 61 -0.82 21.33 -6.67
N ASP A 62 -0.75 21.24 -5.34
CA ASP A 62 -1.10 20.02 -4.60
C ASP A 62 -2.56 19.59 -4.80
N GLU A 63 -3.48 20.55 -4.91
CA GLU A 63 -4.90 20.27 -5.20
C GLU A 63 -5.09 19.56 -6.54
N GLU A 64 -4.33 19.93 -7.56
CA GLU A 64 -4.35 19.29 -8.87
C GLU A 64 -3.60 17.97 -8.84
N ARG A 65 -2.46 17.92 -8.13
CA ARG A 65 -1.61 16.75 -8.01
C ARG A 65 -2.35 15.56 -7.41
N HIS A 66 -3.15 15.82 -6.39
CA HIS A 66 -3.99 14.80 -5.72
C HIS A 66 -5.47 14.87 -6.14
N GLY A 67 -5.76 15.63 -7.19
CA GLY A 67 -7.09 15.77 -7.77
C GLY A 67 -7.47 14.59 -8.66
N PHE A 68 -8.76 14.31 -8.77
CA PHE A 68 -9.29 13.17 -9.54
C PHE A 68 -8.75 13.10 -10.98
N GLU A 69 -8.57 14.25 -11.63
CA GLU A 69 -8.12 14.34 -13.01
C GLU A 69 -6.67 13.84 -13.20
N ASN A 70 -5.84 13.89 -12.15
CA ASN A 70 -4.44 13.44 -12.20
C ASN A 70 -4.25 11.99 -11.73
N LEU A 71 -5.32 11.26 -11.42
CA LEU A 71 -5.25 9.96 -10.79
C LEU A 71 -5.94 8.87 -11.61
N ILE A 72 -5.34 7.69 -11.60
CA ILE A 72 -5.87 6.44 -12.15
C ILE A 72 -5.62 5.29 -11.17
N LEU A 73 -6.42 4.22 -11.27
CA LEU A 73 -6.34 3.08 -10.35
C LEU A 73 -5.86 1.84 -11.11
N MET A 74 -4.70 1.30 -10.71
CA MET A 74 -4.11 0.13 -11.40
C MET A 74 -3.85 -1.02 -10.43
N CYS A 75 -3.76 -2.24 -10.97
CA CYS A 75 -3.25 -3.38 -10.22
C CYS A 75 -1.74 -3.21 -9.96
N PRO A 76 -1.16 -3.92 -8.97
CA PRO A 76 0.26 -3.77 -8.63
C PRO A 76 1.21 -3.92 -9.83
N LYS A 77 0.94 -4.90 -10.70
CA LYS A 77 1.73 -5.15 -11.90
C LYS A 77 1.78 -3.94 -12.83
N HIS A 78 0.63 -3.36 -13.17
CA HIS A 78 0.58 -2.27 -14.14
C HIS A 78 0.99 -0.93 -13.53
N HIS A 79 0.81 -0.76 -12.21
CA HIS A 79 1.44 0.35 -11.48
C HIS A 79 2.95 0.37 -11.72
N ASP A 80 3.63 -0.76 -11.52
CA ASP A 80 5.08 -0.84 -11.70
C ASP A 80 5.49 -0.63 -13.18
N VAL A 81 4.74 -1.20 -14.13
CA VAL A 81 5.00 -1.05 -15.58
C VAL A 81 4.99 0.42 -16.04
N ILE A 82 4.02 1.23 -15.60
CA ILE A 82 3.92 2.63 -16.07
C ILE A 82 4.92 3.56 -15.38
N ASP A 83 5.41 3.18 -14.20
CA ASP A 83 6.41 3.93 -13.46
C ASP A 83 7.82 3.67 -14.02
N ASP A 84 8.09 2.43 -14.46
CA ASP A 84 9.38 2.02 -15.04
C ASP A 84 9.58 2.48 -16.50
N ASP A 85 8.50 2.77 -17.24
CA ASP A 85 8.54 3.21 -18.64
C ASP A 85 7.82 4.55 -18.89
N PRO A 86 8.37 5.67 -18.36
CA PRO A 86 7.73 6.98 -18.49
C PRO A 86 7.68 7.51 -19.93
N ASP A 87 8.53 7.00 -20.82
CA ASP A 87 8.62 7.42 -22.22
C ASP A 87 7.46 6.83 -23.03
N SER A 88 7.12 5.55 -22.84
CA SER A 88 5.93 4.95 -23.48
C SER A 88 4.63 5.38 -22.80
N TYR A 89 4.66 5.60 -21.48
CA TYR A 89 3.49 6.01 -20.70
C TYR A 89 3.55 7.50 -20.35
N THR A 90 3.54 8.34 -21.40
CA THR A 90 3.49 9.81 -21.25
C THR A 90 2.20 10.27 -20.55
N VAL A 91 2.20 11.53 -20.08
CA VAL A 91 1.00 12.18 -19.52
C VAL A 91 -0.19 12.11 -20.49
N SER A 92 0.03 12.36 -21.79
CA SER A 92 -1.02 12.26 -22.80
C SER A 92 -1.59 10.84 -22.88
N ARG A 93 -0.69 9.85 -22.91
CA ARG A 93 -1.09 8.45 -23.03
C ARG A 93 -1.88 7.96 -21.82
N LEU A 94 -1.48 8.34 -20.61
CA LEU A 94 -2.20 7.98 -19.39
C LEU A 94 -3.58 8.66 -19.31
N ASN A 95 -3.71 9.89 -19.80
CA ASN A 95 -5.01 10.56 -19.93
C ASN A 95 -5.94 9.84 -20.92
N GLU A 96 -5.42 9.38 -22.07
CA GLU A 96 -6.20 8.56 -23.00
C GLU A 96 -6.68 7.28 -22.32
N ILE A 97 -5.79 6.58 -21.61
CA ILE A 97 -6.13 5.36 -20.88
C ILE A 97 -7.25 5.62 -19.87
N LYS A 98 -7.15 6.71 -19.09
CA LYS A 98 -8.18 7.14 -18.14
C LYS A 98 -9.54 7.34 -18.82
N VAL A 99 -9.56 8.15 -19.88
CA VAL A 99 -10.78 8.48 -20.61
C VAL A 99 -11.44 7.23 -21.21
N GLU A 100 -10.65 6.35 -21.84
CA GLU A 100 -11.19 5.12 -22.44
C GLU A 100 -11.73 4.15 -21.39
N HIS A 101 -11.03 3.99 -20.25
CA HIS A 101 -11.52 3.15 -19.14
C HIS A 101 -12.82 3.70 -18.56
N GLU A 102 -12.85 4.99 -18.23
CA GLU A 102 -14.00 5.61 -17.59
C GLU A 102 -15.22 5.64 -18.52
N LYS A 103 -15.06 5.72 -19.85
CA LYS A 103 -16.19 5.58 -20.79
C LYS A 103 -16.91 4.23 -20.65
N ILE A 104 -16.16 3.16 -20.37
CA ILE A 104 -16.68 1.80 -20.23
C ILE A 104 -17.30 1.62 -18.83
N HIS A 105 -16.64 2.16 -17.81
CA HIS A 105 -16.94 1.88 -16.40
C HIS A 105 -17.61 3.04 -15.63
N ALA A 106 -18.04 4.12 -16.30
CA ALA A 106 -18.64 5.33 -15.69
C ALA A 106 -19.86 5.08 -14.79
N LYS A 107 -20.44 3.88 -14.82
CA LYS A 107 -21.61 3.48 -14.03
C LYS A 107 -21.31 2.38 -13.00
N GLY A 108 -20.05 2.23 -12.59
CA GLY A 108 -19.67 1.25 -11.57
C GLY A 108 -20.41 1.46 -10.25
N GLU A 109 -20.55 0.38 -9.48
CA GLU A 109 -21.20 0.41 -8.18
C GLU A 109 -20.33 1.13 -7.14
N GLU A 110 -20.99 1.79 -6.19
CA GLU A 110 -20.29 2.44 -5.07
C GLU A 110 -19.81 1.37 -4.07
N LEU A 111 -18.52 1.44 -3.70
CA LEU A 111 -17.98 0.58 -2.65
C LEU A 111 -18.44 1.02 -1.27
N SER A 112 -18.48 0.08 -0.32
CA SER A 112 -18.80 0.43 1.07
C SER A 112 -17.72 1.31 1.69
N ASP A 113 -18.13 2.14 2.67
CA ASP A 113 -17.21 3.02 3.39
C ASP A 113 -16.08 2.23 4.08
N GLU A 114 -16.32 1.00 4.53
CA GLU A 114 -15.29 0.13 5.10
C GLU A 114 -14.15 -0.16 4.11
N ILE A 115 -14.49 -0.53 2.87
CA ILE A 115 -13.50 -0.88 1.84
C ILE A 115 -12.71 0.37 1.44
N ILE A 116 -13.39 1.50 1.31
CA ILE A 116 -12.74 2.78 1.00
C ILE A 116 -11.80 3.21 2.14
N ASN A 117 -12.20 3.02 3.39
CA ASN A 117 -11.37 3.33 4.55
C ASN A 117 -10.16 2.40 4.64
N GLN A 118 -10.32 1.10 4.36
CA GLN A 118 -9.21 0.16 4.30
C GLN A 118 -8.19 0.59 3.24
N PHE A 119 -8.65 1.06 2.09
CA PHE A 119 -7.76 1.59 1.07
C PHE A 119 -7.11 2.91 1.48
N PHE A 120 -7.87 3.82 2.11
CA PHE A 120 -7.30 5.07 2.61
C PHE A 120 -6.13 4.80 3.55
N LEU A 121 -6.31 3.87 4.49
CA LEU A 121 -5.27 3.43 5.41
C LEU A 121 -4.06 2.81 4.70
N SER A 122 -4.25 2.11 3.59
CA SER A 122 -3.14 1.48 2.86
C SER A 122 -2.28 2.48 2.08
N ILE A 123 -2.83 3.66 1.72
CA ILE A 123 -2.11 4.70 0.98
C ILE A 123 -1.58 5.83 1.87
N THR A 124 -2.13 6.00 3.08
CA THR A 124 -1.63 6.99 4.05
C THR A 124 -0.48 6.41 4.84
N GLN A 125 0.72 7.00 4.71
CA GLN A 125 1.80 6.72 5.66
C GLN A 125 1.56 7.57 6.91
N GLY A 126 0.92 6.99 7.93
CA GLY A 126 0.76 7.61 9.24
C GLY A 126 -0.56 7.29 9.94
N SER A 127 -0.65 7.74 11.20
CA SER A 127 -1.85 7.59 12.02
C SER A 127 -2.98 8.52 11.55
N VAL A 128 -3.99 7.96 10.88
CA VAL A 128 -5.17 8.70 10.40
C VAL A 128 -6.28 8.69 11.44
N ILE A 129 -6.85 9.86 11.71
CA ILE A 129 -8.15 9.97 12.39
C ILE A 129 -9.22 10.13 11.33
N TYR A 130 -10.14 9.16 11.28
CA TYR A 130 -11.34 9.28 10.47
C TYR A 130 -12.57 9.16 11.39
N SER A 131 -13.56 10.01 11.16
CA SER A 131 -14.84 9.94 11.87
C SER A 131 -15.79 9.05 11.09
N LYS A 132 -16.34 8.02 11.74
CA LYS A 132 -17.43 7.18 11.22
C LYS A 132 -18.69 7.43 12.02
N ASP A 133 -19.81 7.72 11.35
CA ASP A 133 -21.15 7.86 11.94
C ASP A 133 -21.25 8.80 13.16
N GLN A 134 -20.38 9.83 13.24
CA GLN A 134 -20.40 10.75 14.38
C GLN A 134 -21.54 11.76 14.27
N LYS A 135 -22.35 11.84 15.33
CA LYS A 135 -23.23 12.98 15.57
C LYS A 135 -22.52 13.99 16.47
N GLY A 136 -22.02 15.07 15.87
CA GLY A 136 -21.24 16.11 16.55
C GLY A 136 -19.83 16.26 15.95
N GLY A 137 -18.94 16.96 16.66
CA GLY A 137 -17.53 17.09 16.30
C GLY A 137 -16.62 16.40 17.32
N GLN A 138 -15.39 16.10 16.92
CA GLN A 138 -14.34 15.72 17.87
C GLN A 138 -13.81 16.99 18.54
N VAL A 139 -13.85 17.04 19.87
CA VAL A 139 -13.21 18.11 20.65
C VAL A 139 -12.18 17.44 21.54
N ALA A 140 -10.91 17.73 21.29
CA ALA A 140 -9.79 17.26 22.09
C ALA A 140 -8.87 18.44 22.39
N TYR A 141 -8.29 18.47 23.59
CA TYR A 141 -7.26 19.47 23.92
C TYR A 141 -5.95 19.17 23.17
N SER A 142 -5.57 17.90 23.10
CA SER A 142 -4.43 17.43 22.30
C SER A 142 -4.72 16.01 21.83
N ILE A 143 -4.40 15.72 20.56
CA ILE A 143 -4.36 14.37 20.02
C ILE A 143 -2.91 14.11 19.65
N ILE A 144 -2.30 13.13 20.32
CA ILE A 144 -0.92 12.72 20.07
C ILE A 144 -1.00 11.31 19.48
N ASN A 145 -0.76 11.21 18.17
CA ASN A 145 -0.58 9.93 17.53
C ASN A 145 0.86 9.47 17.79
N PHE A 146 1.02 8.41 18.57
CA PHE A 146 2.29 7.73 18.70
C PHE A 146 2.41 6.76 17.54
N ASP A 147 3.40 6.97 16.66
CA ASP A 147 3.83 5.91 15.76
C ASP A 147 4.43 4.80 16.61
N TYR A 148 3.59 3.84 16.97
CA TYR A 148 4.08 2.58 17.49
C TYR A 148 4.69 1.87 16.30
N GLU A 149 6.03 1.83 16.21
CA GLU A 149 6.67 0.77 15.44
C GLU A 149 6.08 -0.53 15.98
N ASP A 150 5.28 -1.19 15.15
CA ASP A 150 4.66 -2.45 15.52
C ASP A 150 5.78 -3.36 16.00
N LYS A 151 5.77 -3.72 17.28
CA LYS A 151 6.82 -4.55 17.88
C LYS A 151 6.96 -5.85 17.08
N ALA A 152 5.88 -6.34 16.47
CA ALA A 152 5.93 -7.47 15.57
C ALA A 152 6.77 -7.19 14.31
N VAL A 153 6.65 -6.00 13.71
CA VAL A 153 7.48 -5.58 12.56
C VAL A 153 8.94 -5.38 12.97
N LEU A 154 9.21 -4.80 14.14
CA LEU A 154 10.57 -4.64 14.65
C LEU A 154 11.24 -6.00 14.90
N ILE A 155 10.50 -6.92 15.55
CA ILE A 155 10.95 -8.30 15.80
C ILE A 155 11.16 -9.04 14.49
N GLN A 156 10.24 -8.92 13.53
CA GLN A 156 10.36 -9.55 12.21
C GLN A 156 11.58 -9.03 11.44
N ASN A 157 11.83 -7.73 11.48
CA ASN A 157 13.00 -7.11 10.85
C ASN A 157 14.31 -7.54 11.50
N LEU A 158 14.35 -7.65 12.83
CA LEU A 158 15.50 -8.16 13.56
C LEU A 158 15.75 -9.64 13.23
N PHE A 159 14.69 -10.44 13.18
CA PHE A 159 14.76 -11.85 12.82
C PHE A 159 15.31 -12.04 11.40
N ASN A 160 14.76 -11.31 10.42
CA ASN A 160 15.24 -11.35 9.03
C ASN A 160 16.72 -10.97 8.94
N LYS A 161 17.18 -9.96 9.68
CA LYS A 161 18.60 -9.59 9.75
C LYS A 161 19.47 -10.71 10.33
N ILE A 162 19.00 -11.39 11.37
CA ILE A 162 19.71 -12.52 12.00
C ILE A 162 19.81 -13.70 11.02
N VAL A 163 18.73 -14.06 10.34
CA VAL A 163 18.72 -15.15 9.33
C VAL A 163 19.74 -14.86 8.23
N ILE A 164 19.72 -13.65 7.65
CA ILE A 164 20.69 -13.24 6.61
C ILE A 164 22.13 -13.29 7.13
N LEU A 165 22.37 -12.86 8.37
CA LEU A 165 23.69 -12.92 8.99
C LEU A 165 24.18 -14.37 9.13
N ILE A 166 23.31 -15.27 9.60
CA ILE A 166 23.63 -16.69 9.75
C ILE A 166 23.89 -17.34 8.39
N GLU A 167 23.05 -17.06 7.38
CA GLU A 167 23.26 -17.57 6.03
C GLU A 167 24.58 -17.11 5.41
N ARG A 168 25.02 -15.88 5.70
CA ARG A 168 26.34 -15.38 5.30
C ARG A 168 27.46 -16.13 6.03
N LEU A 169 27.37 -16.27 7.34
CA LEU A 169 28.34 -17.02 8.15
C LEU A 169 28.45 -18.50 7.78
N LEU A 170 27.36 -19.10 7.29
CA LEU A 170 27.35 -20.48 6.78
C LEU A 170 27.89 -20.61 5.35
N LYS A 171 27.90 -19.52 4.57
CA LYS A 171 28.47 -19.48 3.21
C LYS A 171 29.95 -19.10 3.19
N ASP A 172 30.41 -18.33 4.17
CA ASP A 172 31.81 -17.99 4.33
C ASP A 172 32.54 -19.17 5.00
N ASP A 173 33.42 -19.83 4.23
CA ASP A 173 34.14 -21.06 4.56
C ASP A 173 34.87 -21.04 5.93
N PHE A 174 34.17 -21.44 7.00
CA PHE A 174 34.77 -22.12 8.14
C PHE A 174 34.16 -23.52 8.23
N GLY A 175 34.86 -24.51 7.67
CA GLY A 175 34.50 -25.93 7.64
C GLY A 175 34.46 -26.62 9.01
N VAL A 176 33.95 -25.98 10.07
CA VAL A 176 33.90 -26.51 11.44
C VAL A 176 32.59 -26.16 12.16
N PHE A 177 31.47 -25.96 11.45
CA PHE A 177 30.18 -25.94 12.14
C PHE A 177 29.63 -27.36 12.28
N ASP A 178 29.53 -27.80 13.54
CA ASP A 178 28.92 -29.07 13.92
C ASP A 178 27.54 -29.20 13.26
N LYS A 179 27.25 -30.34 12.63
CA LYS A 179 25.94 -30.65 12.04
C LYS A 179 24.79 -30.41 13.05
N ARG A 180 25.07 -30.52 14.36
CA ARG A 180 24.13 -30.16 15.43
C ARG A 180 23.77 -28.67 15.44
N LEU A 181 24.73 -27.78 15.22
CA LEU A 181 24.48 -26.33 15.18
C LEU A 181 23.71 -25.94 13.91
N ILE A 182 24.05 -26.56 12.77
CA ILE A 182 23.33 -26.35 11.50
C ILE A 182 21.87 -26.82 11.63
N ASN A 183 21.64 -27.98 12.24
CA ASN A 183 20.29 -28.49 12.48
C ASN A 183 19.53 -27.65 13.52
N PHE A 184 20.19 -27.22 14.60
CA PHE A 184 19.59 -26.33 15.61
C PHE A 184 19.12 -25.00 15.01
N VAL A 185 19.92 -24.38 14.15
CA VAL A 185 19.54 -23.15 13.43
C VAL A 185 18.35 -23.40 12.49
N ARG A 186 18.29 -24.55 11.82
CA ARG A 186 17.14 -24.91 10.97
C ARG A 186 15.89 -25.23 11.78
N ASP A 187 16.02 -25.76 12.99
CA ASP A 187 14.90 -26.09 13.88
C ASP A 187 14.34 -24.87 14.62
N LEU A 188 15.17 -23.83 14.82
CA LEU A 188 14.78 -22.50 15.30
C LEU A 188 13.65 -21.87 14.47
N ASP A 189 13.51 -22.28 13.20
CA ASP A 189 12.50 -21.81 12.23
C ASP A 189 11.08 -22.33 12.50
N ARG A 190 10.87 -23.36 13.35
CA ARG A 190 9.53 -24.02 13.44
C ARG A 190 8.89 -24.10 14.82
N SER A 191 9.63 -24.34 15.90
CA SER A 191 9.02 -24.48 17.24
C SER A 191 9.19 -23.22 18.10
N LEU A 192 10.38 -22.64 18.11
CA LEU A 192 10.70 -21.49 18.96
C LEU A 192 9.91 -20.23 18.57
N ILE A 193 9.60 -20.05 17.28
CA ILE A 193 8.78 -18.95 16.77
C ILE A 193 7.35 -19.01 17.34
N LYS A 194 6.75 -20.21 17.43
CA LYS A 194 5.40 -20.35 18.01
C LYS A 194 5.38 -20.03 19.50
N ASP A 195 6.41 -20.47 20.23
CA ASP A 195 6.46 -20.29 21.68
C ASP A 195 6.72 -18.82 22.06
N VAL A 196 7.65 -18.15 21.35
CA VAL A 196 7.91 -16.70 21.55
C VAL A 196 6.73 -15.84 21.13
N LEU A 197 6.03 -16.17 20.02
CA LEU A 197 4.82 -15.46 19.61
C LEU A 197 3.67 -15.64 20.61
N ASN A 198 3.55 -16.81 21.23
CA ASN A 198 2.52 -17.09 22.24
C ASN A 198 2.83 -16.43 23.60
N GLU A 199 4.10 -16.29 23.99
CA GLU A 199 4.49 -15.60 25.23
C GLU A 199 4.49 -14.07 25.10
N ALA A 200 4.84 -13.53 23.91
CA ALA A 200 4.92 -12.08 23.69
C ALA A 200 3.56 -11.41 23.41
N LEU A 201 2.53 -12.18 23.07
CA LEU A 201 1.17 -11.70 22.82
C LEU A 201 0.18 -12.49 23.69
N PRO A 202 -0.02 -12.13 24.97
CA PRO A 202 -1.14 -12.69 25.72
C PRO A 202 -2.41 -12.28 24.97
N GLY A 203 -3.22 -13.26 24.58
CA GLY A 203 -4.47 -13.02 23.87
C GLY A 203 -5.36 -11.98 24.59
N PRO A 204 -6.27 -11.32 23.86
CA PRO A 204 -7.09 -10.26 24.45
C PRO A 204 -7.88 -10.79 25.64
N LYS A 205 -7.82 -10.05 26.77
CA LYS A 205 -8.72 -10.24 27.91
C LYS A 205 -10.11 -9.73 27.59
#